data_AF-A0A960B454-F1
#
_entry.id   AF-A0A960B454-F1
#
_cell.length_a   1.000
_cell.length_b   1.000
_cell.length_c   1.000
_cell.angle_alpha   90.00
_cell.angle_beta   90.00
_cell.angle_gamma   90.00
#
_symmetry.space_group_name_H-M   'P 1'
#
loop_
_entity.id
_entity.type
_entity.pdbx_description
1 polymer ?
#
loop_
_entity_poly.entity_id
_entity_poly.type
_entity_poly.pdbx_seq_one_letter_code
_entity_poly.pdbx_strand_id
1 'polypeptide(L)'
;MPVRDEDVPRKVVEVREYEGETSIDLAATQLGSGYSETRKRQIVDEWVAFFGSGPTPIRSWRFLTRTPKRLFAALSPQSQLTALQVKWGDYDDLAVLSPMAGLVSLRLRGASGVQDLRPLAGLQAVEVLQVEGLRGLLDASPVGQMRSVTDLELGGNWVTPKNVRITSAAFLAEMPQLQRLLLHTLIVDDLDYRPLLSLPNLQKVRVMAARGMTPSKDELVRCLPWEA
;
A
#
# COMPACT_ATOMS: atom_id res chain seq x y z
N MET A 1 1.93 10.38 19.33
CA MET A 1 0.63 11.07 19.50
C MET A 1 -0.45 10.10 19.08
N PRO A 2 -1.40 9.71 19.95
CA PRO A 2 -2.44 8.77 19.57
C PRO A 2 -3.34 9.43 18.52
N VAL A 3 -3.55 8.73 17.40
CA VAL A 3 -4.52 9.11 16.37
C VAL A 3 -5.88 9.20 17.08
N ARG A 4 -6.43 10.42 17.15
CA ARG A 4 -7.77 10.65 17.67
C ARG A 4 -8.75 9.89 16.77
N ASP A 5 -9.78 9.29 17.37
CA ASP A 5 -10.99 8.88 16.67
C ASP A 5 -11.54 10.10 15.90
N GLU A 6 -11.14 10.25 14.64
CA GLU A 6 -11.73 11.18 13.68
C GLU A 6 -12.77 10.40 12.88
N ASP A 7 -13.99 10.95 12.80
CA ASP A 7 -15.18 10.49 12.07
C ASP A 7 -15.01 9.20 11.27
N VAL A 8 -15.75 8.15 11.68
CA VAL A 8 -15.89 6.93 10.88
C VAL A 8 -16.26 7.35 9.46
N PRO A 9 -15.38 7.14 8.46
CA PRO A 9 -15.61 7.66 7.12
C PRO A 9 -16.94 7.15 6.59
N ARG A 10 -17.75 8.04 6.02
CA ARG A 10 -19.04 7.66 5.47
C ARG A 10 -18.82 6.63 4.37
N LYS A 11 -19.55 5.53 4.46
CA LYS A 11 -19.60 4.55 3.38
C LYS A 11 -20.48 5.09 2.26
N VAL A 12 -19.92 5.17 1.06
CA VAL A 12 -20.56 5.68 -0.15
C VAL A 12 -20.49 4.60 -1.23
N VAL A 13 -21.58 4.39 -1.95
CA VAL A 13 -21.68 3.45 -3.07
C VAL A 13 -21.79 4.22 -4.39
N GLU A 14 -22.65 5.23 -4.43
CA GLU A 14 -22.95 6.00 -5.64
C GLU A 14 -22.46 7.44 -5.52
N VAL A 15 -22.07 8.09 -6.63
CA VAL A 15 -21.59 9.48 -6.61
C VAL A 15 -22.64 10.44 -6.03
N ARG A 16 -23.93 10.18 -6.25
CA ARG A 16 -25.03 11.00 -5.71
C ARG A 16 -25.14 10.99 -4.18
N GLU A 17 -24.50 10.04 -3.51
CA GLU A 17 -24.46 9.94 -2.04
C GLU A 17 -23.31 10.76 -1.43
N TYR A 18 -22.39 11.26 -2.25
CA TYR A 18 -21.29 12.13 -1.82
C TYR A 18 -21.80 13.56 -1.59
N GLU A 19 -21.58 14.07 -0.39
CA GLU A 19 -22.10 15.35 0.08
C GLU A 19 -20.98 16.38 0.37
N GLY A 20 -19.76 16.11 -0.10
CA GLY A 20 -18.61 17.01 0.06
C GLY A 20 -17.66 16.63 1.19
N GLU A 21 -17.72 15.38 1.67
CA GLU A 21 -16.89 14.89 2.76
C GLU A 21 -15.39 14.89 2.39
N THR A 22 -14.53 15.20 3.36
CA THR A 22 -13.08 15.14 3.15
C THR A 22 -12.49 13.73 3.32
N SER A 23 -13.30 12.79 3.80
CA SER A 23 -12.92 11.40 4.04
C SER A 23 -14.06 10.46 3.69
N ILE A 24 -13.83 9.47 2.81
CA ILE A 24 -14.87 8.50 2.47
C ILE A 24 -14.40 7.06 2.32
N ASP A 25 -15.36 6.16 2.52
CA ASP A 25 -15.28 4.72 2.32
C ASP A 25 -16.05 4.30 1.08
N LEU A 26 -15.37 4.10 -0.04
CA LEU A 26 -16.02 3.75 -1.30
C LEU A 26 -16.25 2.25 -1.44
N ALA A 27 -17.51 1.87 -1.68
CA ALA A 27 -17.93 0.53 -2.02
C ALA A 27 -18.65 0.49 -3.38
N ALA A 28 -17.99 0.94 -4.45
CA ALA A 28 -18.55 1.05 -5.80
C ALA A 28 -18.67 -0.27 -6.57
N THR A 29 -18.13 -1.37 -6.04
CA THR A 29 -18.11 -2.68 -6.72
C THR A 29 -18.56 -3.80 -5.77
N GLN A 30 -18.67 -5.03 -6.28
CA GLN A 30 -19.15 -6.18 -5.49
C GLN A 30 -20.52 -5.93 -4.86
N LEU A 31 -21.38 -5.20 -5.57
CA LEU A 31 -22.72 -4.84 -5.13
C LEU A 31 -23.64 -6.06 -5.15
N GLY A 32 -24.58 -6.09 -4.19
CA GLY A 32 -25.55 -7.18 -4.04
C GLY A 32 -26.56 -7.27 -5.19
N SER A 33 -27.49 -8.22 -5.07
CA SER A 33 -28.53 -8.49 -6.07
C SER A 33 -29.50 -7.32 -6.32
N GLY A 34 -29.53 -6.32 -5.43
CA GLY A 34 -30.32 -5.09 -5.61
C GLY A 34 -29.85 -4.19 -6.75
N TYR A 35 -28.68 -4.45 -7.34
CA TYR A 35 -28.17 -3.70 -8.49
C TYR A 35 -28.15 -4.58 -9.74
N SER A 36 -28.68 -4.06 -10.84
CA SER A 36 -28.50 -4.69 -12.16
C SER A 36 -27.04 -4.58 -12.61
N GLU A 37 -26.58 -5.50 -13.48
CA GLU A 37 -25.21 -5.44 -14.02
C GLU A 37 -24.94 -4.13 -14.76
N THR A 38 -25.95 -3.57 -15.43
CA THR A 38 -25.87 -2.25 -16.06
C THR A 38 -25.63 -1.16 -15.02
N ARG A 39 -26.39 -1.14 -13.90
CA ARG A 39 -26.20 -0.13 -12.86
C ARG A 39 -24.85 -0.28 -12.16
N LYS A 40 -24.39 -1.51 -11.90
CA LYS A 40 -23.04 -1.76 -11.34
C LYS A 40 -21.94 -1.15 -12.21
N ARG A 41 -22.05 -1.27 -13.55
CA ARG A 41 -21.09 -0.66 -14.49
C ARG A 41 -21.18 0.86 -14.45
N GLN A 42 -22.39 1.41 -14.53
CA GLN A 42 -22.64 2.86 -14.47
C GLN A 42 -22.06 3.49 -13.20
N ILE A 43 -22.24 2.88 -12.03
CA ILE A 43 -21.68 3.40 -10.77
C ILE A 43 -20.17 3.58 -10.87
N VAL A 44 -19.46 2.59 -11.41
CA VAL A 44 -18.01 2.70 -11.58
C VAL A 44 -17.66 3.78 -12.62
N ASP A 45 -18.43 3.92 -13.70
CA ASP A 45 -18.19 4.92 -14.72
C ASP A 45 -18.46 6.35 -14.21
N GLU A 46 -19.47 6.53 -13.37
CA GLU A 46 -19.77 7.76 -12.64
C GLU A 46 -18.59 8.15 -11.73
N TRP A 47 -18.04 7.19 -10.96
CA TRP A 47 -16.87 7.46 -10.11
C TRP A 47 -15.61 7.76 -10.92
N VAL A 48 -15.40 7.07 -12.04
CA VAL A 48 -14.30 7.38 -12.97
C VAL A 48 -14.41 8.80 -13.49
N ALA A 49 -15.60 9.23 -13.92
CA ALA A 49 -15.83 10.60 -14.38
C ALA A 49 -15.64 11.62 -13.26
N PHE A 50 -16.15 11.32 -12.06
CA PHE A 50 -16.04 12.18 -10.89
C PHE A 50 -14.57 12.44 -10.52
N PHE A 51 -13.74 11.41 -10.36
CA PHE A 51 -12.31 11.62 -10.09
C PHE A 51 -11.54 12.19 -11.29
N GLY A 52 -11.90 11.79 -12.51
CA GLY A 52 -11.24 12.28 -13.72
C GLY A 52 -11.43 13.78 -13.97
N SER A 53 -12.46 14.39 -13.35
CA SER A 53 -12.82 15.81 -13.57
C SER A 53 -11.93 16.82 -12.85
N GLY A 54 -11.07 16.38 -11.93
CA GLY A 54 -10.14 17.25 -11.21
C GLY A 54 -10.14 17.00 -9.70
N PRO A 55 -9.26 17.68 -8.95
CA PRO A 55 -9.16 17.55 -7.50
C PRO A 55 -10.52 17.68 -6.83
N THR A 56 -10.91 16.65 -6.10
CA THR A 56 -12.12 16.67 -5.28
C THR A 56 -11.79 17.24 -3.89
N PRO A 57 -12.78 17.59 -3.06
CA PRO A 57 -12.55 17.91 -1.65
C PRO A 57 -12.01 16.73 -0.82
N ILE A 58 -12.07 15.48 -1.33
CA ILE A 58 -11.62 14.31 -0.58
C ILE A 58 -10.09 14.33 -0.44
N ARG A 59 -9.63 14.16 0.80
CA ARG A 59 -8.22 14.03 1.18
C ARG A 59 -7.86 12.64 1.68
N SER A 60 -8.81 11.94 2.30
CA SER A 60 -8.64 10.57 2.80
C SER A 60 -9.61 9.63 2.09
N TRP A 61 -9.06 8.59 1.45
CA TRP A 61 -9.86 7.70 0.62
C TRP A 61 -9.61 6.23 0.93
N ARG A 62 -10.69 5.45 1.14
CA ARG A 62 -10.59 3.99 1.26
C ARG A 62 -11.52 3.27 0.29
N PHE A 63 -10.96 2.48 -0.63
CA PHE A 63 -11.73 1.53 -1.43
C PHE A 63 -11.98 0.26 -0.61
N LEU A 64 -13.23 0.03 -0.22
CA LEU A 64 -13.66 -1.12 0.58
C LEU A 64 -13.91 -2.39 -0.25
N THR A 65 -14.06 -2.24 -1.56
CA THR A 65 -14.34 -3.32 -2.50
C THR A 65 -13.30 -3.34 -3.62
N ARG A 66 -13.38 -4.33 -4.52
CA ARG A 66 -12.47 -4.45 -5.66
C ARG A 66 -12.36 -3.13 -6.43
N THR A 67 -11.15 -2.65 -6.66
CA THR A 67 -10.87 -1.41 -7.39
C THR A 67 -10.39 -1.77 -8.79
N PRO A 68 -11.22 -1.60 -9.84
CA PRO A 68 -10.83 -1.88 -11.21
C PRO A 68 -9.72 -0.93 -11.68
N LYS A 69 -8.87 -1.38 -12.61
CA LYS A 69 -7.77 -0.58 -13.19
C LYS A 69 -8.21 0.83 -13.60
N ARG A 70 -9.35 0.96 -14.30
CA ARG A 70 -9.86 2.26 -14.76
C ARG A 70 -10.23 3.21 -13.62
N LEU A 71 -10.75 2.67 -12.53
CA LEU A 71 -11.14 3.45 -11.36
C LEU A 71 -9.91 3.93 -10.60
N PHE A 72 -8.90 3.07 -10.47
CA PHE A 72 -7.60 3.47 -9.91
C PHE A 72 -6.94 4.55 -10.77
N ALA A 73 -6.87 4.36 -12.10
CA ALA A 73 -6.28 5.32 -13.03
C ALA A 73 -6.94 6.71 -13.00
N ALA A 74 -8.25 6.77 -12.71
CA ALA A 74 -8.99 8.02 -12.57
C ALA A 74 -8.53 8.88 -11.39
N LEU A 75 -7.67 8.37 -10.48
CA LEU A 75 -7.11 9.12 -9.37
C LEU A 75 -5.96 10.08 -9.78
N SER A 76 -5.44 9.98 -11.01
CA SER A 76 -4.32 10.82 -11.47
C SER A 76 -4.44 12.33 -11.18
N PRO A 77 -5.59 13.00 -11.39
CA PRO A 77 -5.74 14.41 -11.07
C PRO A 77 -5.94 14.71 -9.56
N GLN A 78 -6.02 13.70 -8.68
CA GLN A 78 -6.32 13.84 -7.25
C GLN A 78 -5.06 14.15 -6.41
N SER A 79 -4.34 15.21 -6.79
CA SER A 79 -3.07 15.63 -6.13
C SER A 79 -3.22 16.03 -4.65
N GLN A 80 -4.44 16.33 -4.21
CA GLN A 80 -4.76 16.75 -2.84
C GLN A 80 -4.85 15.60 -1.82
N LEU A 81 -4.79 14.34 -2.26
CA LEU A 81 -4.91 13.18 -1.37
C LEU A 81 -3.75 13.13 -0.37
N THR A 82 -4.10 12.95 0.91
CA THR A 82 -3.16 12.75 2.02
C THR A 82 -3.19 11.32 2.55
N ALA A 83 -4.29 10.58 2.31
CA ALA A 83 -4.37 9.16 2.62
C ALA A 83 -5.11 8.38 1.53
N LEU A 84 -4.54 7.25 1.09
CA LEU A 84 -5.15 6.34 0.14
C LEU A 84 -5.02 4.90 0.63
N GLN A 85 -6.14 4.22 0.75
CA GLN A 85 -6.22 2.80 1.01
C GLN A 85 -7.01 2.09 -0.08
N VAL A 86 -6.43 1.03 -0.64
CA VAL A 86 -7.12 0.11 -1.53
C VAL A 86 -7.12 -1.27 -0.89
N LYS A 87 -8.30 -1.83 -0.60
CA LYS A 87 -8.42 -3.17 -0.01
C LYS A 87 -8.13 -4.29 -1.00
N TRP A 88 -8.55 -4.12 -2.25
CA TRP A 88 -8.32 -5.11 -3.30
C TRP A 88 -8.27 -4.41 -4.65
N GLY A 89 -7.13 -4.41 -5.32
CA GLY A 89 -6.97 -3.83 -6.65
C GLY A 89 -6.73 -4.85 -7.76
N ASP A 90 -6.98 -4.45 -9.00
CA ASP A 90 -6.39 -5.09 -10.18
C ASP A 90 -5.33 -4.21 -10.86
N TYR A 91 -4.90 -3.11 -10.23
CA TYR A 91 -3.91 -2.20 -10.77
C TYR A 91 -2.50 -2.79 -10.79
N ASP A 92 -1.72 -2.31 -11.75
CA ASP A 92 -0.33 -2.67 -12.01
C ASP A 92 0.54 -1.41 -12.18
N ASP A 93 -0.01 -0.36 -12.78
CA ASP A 93 0.66 0.93 -12.91
C ASP A 93 0.43 1.84 -11.69
N LEU A 94 1.52 2.17 -10.99
CA LEU A 94 1.53 3.06 -9.84
C LEU A 94 1.89 4.52 -10.20
N ALA A 95 2.21 4.83 -11.46
CA ALA A 95 2.50 6.20 -11.92
C ALA A 95 1.33 7.17 -11.71
N VAL A 96 0.12 6.64 -11.59
CA VAL A 96 -1.09 7.36 -11.20
C VAL A 96 -0.94 8.10 -9.86
N LEU A 97 -0.08 7.60 -8.96
CA LEU A 97 0.12 8.17 -7.63
C LEU A 97 1.17 9.29 -7.59
N SER A 98 2.04 9.39 -8.60
CA SER A 98 3.15 10.35 -8.63
C SER A 98 2.74 11.82 -8.39
N PRO A 99 1.56 12.30 -8.82
CA PRO A 99 1.12 13.68 -8.53
C PRO A 99 0.76 13.95 -7.07
N MET A 100 0.59 12.92 -6.23
CA MET A 100 0.10 13.04 -4.85
C MET A 100 1.25 13.32 -3.87
N ALA A 101 1.99 14.42 -4.09
CA ALA A 101 3.17 14.77 -3.29
C ALA A 101 2.88 14.97 -1.79
N GLY A 102 1.63 15.23 -1.42
CA GLY A 102 1.16 15.36 -0.03
C GLY A 102 0.66 14.07 0.60
N LEU A 103 0.81 12.91 -0.06
CA LEU A 103 0.34 11.63 0.47
C LEU A 103 1.18 11.21 1.67
N VAL A 104 0.55 11.02 2.83
CA VAL A 104 1.19 10.62 4.10
C VAL A 104 0.98 9.13 4.40
N SER A 105 -0.18 8.59 4.06
CA SER A 105 -0.51 7.18 4.27
C SER A 105 -0.93 6.51 2.96
N LEU A 106 -0.17 5.51 2.51
CA LEU A 106 -0.44 4.71 1.32
C LEU A 106 -0.55 3.23 1.67
N ARG A 107 -1.74 2.66 1.48
CA ARG A 107 -2.00 1.23 1.72
C ARG A 107 -2.60 0.58 0.49
N LEU A 108 -1.82 -0.21 -0.23
CA LEU A 108 -2.21 -0.89 -1.46
C LEU A 108 -2.30 -2.40 -1.21
N ARG A 109 -3.50 -2.95 -1.19
CA ARG A 109 -3.72 -4.40 -1.05
C ARG A 109 -4.26 -5.01 -2.34
N GLY A 110 -3.92 -6.27 -2.56
CA GLY A 110 -4.24 -6.95 -3.81
C GLY A 110 -3.39 -6.46 -4.99
N ALA A 111 -2.19 -5.95 -4.75
CA ALA A 111 -1.24 -5.42 -5.73
C ALA A 111 -0.59 -6.52 -6.60
N SER A 112 -1.37 -7.49 -7.05
CA SER A 112 -0.87 -8.70 -7.72
C SER A 112 -0.30 -8.46 -9.11
N GLY A 113 -0.70 -7.37 -9.76
CA GLY A 113 -0.16 -6.91 -11.04
C GLY A 113 1.05 -5.98 -10.89
N VAL A 114 1.33 -5.48 -9.68
CA VAL A 114 2.44 -4.55 -9.44
C VAL A 114 3.77 -5.30 -9.49
N GLN A 115 4.64 -4.85 -10.38
CA GLN A 115 6.00 -5.39 -10.58
C GLN A 115 7.08 -4.32 -10.40
N ASP A 116 6.70 -3.05 -10.30
CA ASP A 116 7.61 -1.92 -10.25
C ASP A 116 7.14 -0.91 -9.20
N LEU A 117 8.02 -0.59 -8.26
CA LEU A 117 7.76 0.40 -7.20
C LEU A 117 8.44 1.75 -7.48
N ARG A 118 9.17 1.92 -8.59
CA ARG A 118 9.80 3.20 -8.97
C ARG A 118 8.85 4.40 -8.92
N PRO A 119 7.57 4.28 -9.33
CA PRO A 119 6.64 5.41 -9.20
C PRO A 119 6.44 5.94 -7.78
N LEU A 120 6.67 5.12 -6.75
CA LEU A 120 6.49 5.52 -5.35
C LEU A 120 7.68 6.29 -4.78
N ALA A 121 8.87 6.17 -5.40
CA ALA A 121 10.11 6.74 -4.88
C ALA A 121 10.07 8.26 -4.69
N GLY A 122 9.22 8.96 -5.47
CA GLY A 122 9.02 10.41 -5.37
C GLY A 122 8.08 10.85 -4.24
N LEU A 123 7.35 9.94 -3.58
CA LEU A 123 6.35 10.26 -2.56
C LEU A 123 7.00 10.50 -1.19
N GLN A 124 7.73 11.62 -1.08
CA GLN A 124 8.58 11.95 0.06
C GLN A 124 7.80 12.33 1.33
N ALA A 125 6.48 12.52 1.28
CA ALA A 125 5.65 12.76 2.45
C ALA A 125 5.10 11.46 3.08
N VAL A 126 5.24 10.30 2.42
CA VAL A 126 4.67 9.04 2.91
C VAL A 126 5.41 8.58 4.15
N GLU A 127 4.70 8.49 5.26
CA GLU A 127 5.17 7.96 6.55
C GLU A 127 4.78 6.49 6.71
N VAL A 128 3.59 6.11 6.21
CA VAL A 128 3.05 4.75 6.27
C VAL A 128 2.92 4.19 4.86
N LEU A 129 3.71 3.17 4.54
CA LEU A 129 3.65 2.45 3.27
C LEU A 129 3.34 0.96 3.51
N GLN A 130 2.20 0.51 2.98
CA GLN A 130 1.83 -0.90 2.96
C GLN A 130 1.54 -1.34 1.54
N VAL A 131 2.26 -2.33 1.02
CA VAL A 131 1.99 -2.95 -0.29
C VAL A 131 1.88 -4.46 -0.11
N GLU A 132 0.66 -4.96 -0.23
CA GLU A 132 0.33 -6.38 -0.06
C GLU A 132 -0.23 -7.00 -1.33
N GLY A 133 -0.11 -8.32 -1.42
CA GLY A 133 -0.63 -9.08 -2.53
C GLY A 133 0.28 -9.07 -3.75
N LEU A 134 1.54 -8.66 -3.57
CA LEU A 134 2.58 -8.72 -4.60
C LEU A 134 2.72 -10.16 -5.12
N ARG A 135 3.09 -10.31 -6.39
CA ARG A 135 3.36 -11.63 -7.01
C ARG A 135 4.60 -11.64 -7.90
N GLY A 136 4.87 -10.54 -8.61
CA GLY A 136 5.95 -10.45 -9.59
C GLY A 136 6.96 -9.33 -9.31
N LEU A 137 6.95 -8.74 -8.12
CA LEU A 137 7.96 -7.75 -7.73
C LEU A 137 9.30 -8.45 -7.50
N LEU A 138 10.34 -8.01 -8.21
CA LEU A 138 11.71 -8.53 -8.05
C LEU A 138 12.61 -7.54 -7.32
N ASP A 139 12.43 -6.24 -7.57
CA ASP A 139 13.27 -5.18 -7.01
C ASP A 139 12.46 -4.23 -6.13
N ALA A 140 12.74 -4.24 -4.84
CA ALA A 140 12.14 -3.33 -3.86
C ALA A 140 13.03 -2.11 -3.57
N SER A 141 14.20 -1.98 -4.22
CA SER A 141 15.14 -0.89 -3.99
C SER A 141 14.59 0.53 -4.14
N PRO A 142 13.56 0.81 -4.99
CA PRO A 142 13.00 2.16 -5.06
C PRO A 142 12.40 2.64 -3.73
N VAL A 143 11.94 1.73 -2.86
CA VAL A 143 11.41 2.08 -1.53
C VAL A 143 12.48 2.70 -0.63
N GLY A 144 13.76 2.34 -0.84
CA GLY A 144 14.88 2.93 -0.10
C GLY A 144 15.04 4.45 -0.30
N GLN A 145 14.42 5.02 -1.34
CA GLN A 145 14.44 6.46 -1.61
C GLN A 145 13.38 7.25 -0.82
N MET A 146 12.43 6.57 -0.16
CA MET A 146 11.30 7.19 0.54
C MET A 146 11.69 7.54 1.99
N ARG A 147 12.27 8.75 2.16
CA ARG A 147 12.97 9.14 3.40
C ARG A 147 12.08 9.37 4.61
N SER A 148 10.77 9.55 4.42
CA SER A 148 9.82 9.79 5.51
C SER A 148 9.15 8.50 6.01
N VAL A 149 9.31 7.37 5.33
CA VAL A 149 8.64 6.12 5.71
C VAL A 149 9.21 5.62 7.04
N THR A 150 8.39 5.65 8.08
CA THR A 150 8.68 5.05 9.40
C THR A 150 8.04 3.68 9.53
N ASP A 151 6.95 3.44 8.81
CA ASP A 151 6.14 2.23 8.89
C ASP A 151 6.06 1.58 7.51
N LEU A 152 6.87 0.55 7.29
CA LEU A 152 6.96 -0.19 6.04
C LEU A 152 6.41 -1.61 6.19
N GLU A 153 5.46 -1.96 5.33
CA GLU A 153 4.97 -3.32 5.16
C GLU A 153 4.98 -3.71 3.67
N LEU A 154 5.73 -4.75 3.32
CA LEU A 154 5.76 -5.33 1.99
C LEU A 154 5.46 -6.82 2.09
N GLY A 155 4.57 -7.32 1.22
CA GLY A 155 4.25 -8.73 1.23
C GLY A 155 3.46 -9.25 0.05
N GLY A 156 3.47 -10.58 -0.06
CA GLY A 156 2.64 -11.34 -0.97
C GLY A 156 1.17 -11.42 -0.56
N ASN A 157 0.44 -12.31 -1.22
CA ASN A 157 -0.96 -12.59 -0.90
C ASN A 157 -1.04 -13.72 0.12
N TRP A 158 -1.53 -13.41 1.32
CA TRP A 158 -1.73 -14.33 2.44
C TRP A 158 -2.65 -15.52 2.16
N VAL A 159 -3.53 -15.43 1.15
CA VAL A 159 -4.46 -16.49 0.76
C VAL A 159 -3.79 -17.50 -0.19
N THR A 160 -2.67 -17.14 -0.80
CA THR A 160 -1.94 -18.04 -1.72
C THR A 160 -0.70 -18.60 -1.05
N PRO A 161 -0.35 -19.88 -1.29
CA PRO A 161 0.83 -20.51 -0.69
C PRO A 161 2.16 -20.02 -1.28
N LYS A 162 2.13 -19.11 -2.26
CA LYS A 162 3.32 -18.66 -2.96
C LYS A 162 3.92 -17.44 -2.28
N ASN A 163 5.13 -17.64 -1.77
CA ASN A 163 5.97 -16.56 -1.28
C ASN A 163 6.40 -15.66 -2.45
N VAL A 164 6.40 -14.36 -2.20
CA VAL A 164 7.04 -13.38 -3.09
C VAL A 164 8.54 -13.42 -2.86
N ARG A 165 9.31 -13.23 -3.92
CA ARG A 165 10.77 -13.23 -3.87
C ARG A 165 11.29 -11.91 -4.42
N ILE A 166 12.10 -11.21 -3.63
CA ILE A 166 12.84 -10.04 -4.08
C ILE A 166 14.33 -10.36 -4.09
N THR A 167 15.09 -9.68 -4.93
CA THR A 167 16.52 -9.96 -5.10
C THR A 167 17.32 -9.69 -3.83
N SER A 168 17.10 -8.55 -3.18
CA SER A 168 17.88 -8.12 -2.02
C SER A 168 17.08 -7.24 -1.07
N ALA A 169 17.44 -7.26 0.22
CA ALA A 169 16.97 -6.30 1.23
C ALA A 169 17.98 -5.17 1.51
N ALA A 170 19.03 -5.03 0.69
CA ALA A 170 20.07 -4.00 0.86
C ALA A 170 19.52 -2.57 0.93
N PHE A 171 18.38 -2.29 0.29
CA PHE A 171 17.73 -0.98 0.31
C PHE A 171 17.35 -0.49 1.70
N LEU A 172 17.22 -1.41 2.67
CA LEU A 172 16.94 -1.05 4.07
C LEU A 172 18.08 -0.23 4.70
N ALA A 173 19.32 -0.37 4.20
CA ALA A 173 20.44 0.44 4.65
C ALA A 173 20.23 1.95 4.40
N GLU A 174 19.41 2.30 3.41
CA GLU A 174 19.05 3.68 3.07
C GLU A 174 17.86 4.20 3.89
N MET A 175 17.33 3.41 4.83
CA MET A 175 16.13 3.71 5.60
C MET A 175 16.35 3.72 7.13
N PRO A 176 17.35 4.45 7.66
CA PRO A 176 17.65 4.47 9.10
C PRO A 176 16.50 5.02 9.96
N GLN A 177 15.53 5.73 9.37
CA GLN A 177 14.35 6.26 10.03
C GLN A 177 13.28 5.19 10.37
N LEU A 178 13.37 3.97 9.82
CA LEU A 178 12.34 2.95 10.00
C LEU A 178 12.14 2.60 11.49
N GLN A 179 10.87 2.61 11.90
CA GLN A 179 10.42 2.23 13.24
C GLN A 179 9.68 0.89 13.20
N ARG A 180 8.89 0.64 12.16
CA ARG A 180 8.19 -0.61 11.93
C ARG A 180 8.51 -1.18 10.56
N LEU A 181 8.96 -2.43 10.51
CA LEU A 181 9.25 -3.16 9.28
C LEU A 181 8.61 -4.54 9.26
N LEU A 182 7.69 -4.78 8.35
CA LEU A 182 7.08 -6.08 8.13
C LEU A 182 7.32 -6.57 6.69
N LEU A 183 8.06 -7.66 6.54
CA LEU A 183 8.26 -8.36 5.28
C LEU A 183 7.54 -9.71 5.35
N HIS A 184 6.23 -9.68 5.15
CA HIS A 184 5.38 -10.86 5.29
C HIS A 184 5.28 -11.64 3.99
N THR A 185 5.36 -12.97 4.04
CA THR A 185 5.27 -13.83 2.83
C THR A 185 6.27 -13.44 1.73
N LEU A 186 7.34 -12.74 2.10
CA LEU A 186 8.39 -12.24 1.23
C LEU A 186 9.73 -12.89 1.66
N ILE A 187 10.45 -13.44 0.69
CA ILE A 187 11.79 -14.00 0.85
C ILE A 187 12.77 -13.16 0.05
N VAL A 188 13.92 -12.88 0.63
CA VAL A 188 15.06 -12.29 -0.08
C VAL A 188 15.89 -13.41 -0.72
N ASP A 189 16.16 -13.31 -2.02
CA ASP A 189 16.86 -14.33 -2.80
C ASP A 189 18.32 -14.52 -2.39
N ASP A 190 19.03 -13.42 -2.11
CA ASP A 190 20.43 -13.45 -1.65
C ASP A 190 20.60 -13.96 -0.20
N LEU A 191 19.49 -14.19 0.51
CA LEU A 191 19.44 -14.64 1.90
C LEU A 191 20.18 -13.72 2.89
N ASP A 192 20.49 -12.49 2.48
CA ASP A 192 21.17 -11.51 3.32
C ASP A 192 20.17 -10.61 4.05
N TYR A 193 19.99 -10.90 5.33
CA TYR A 193 19.15 -10.16 6.25
C TYR A 193 19.97 -9.26 7.19
N ARG A 194 21.30 -9.14 7.00
CA ARG A 194 22.15 -8.22 7.77
C ARG A 194 21.70 -6.76 7.70
N PRO A 195 21.12 -6.23 6.60
CA PRO A 195 20.61 -4.86 6.58
C PRO A 195 19.64 -4.52 7.72
N LEU A 196 18.90 -5.52 8.24
CA LEU A 196 18.00 -5.33 9.39
C LEU A 196 18.73 -4.92 10.68
N LEU A 197 19.95 -5.42 10.88
CA LEU A 197 20.75 -5.15 12.08
C LEU A 197 21.28 -3.71 12.12
N SER A 198 21.26 -3.02 10.99
CA SER A 198 21.75 -1.65 10.84
C SER A 198 20.66 -0.59 10.99
N LEU A 199 19.43 -0.98 11.36
CA LEU A 199 18.29 -0.06 11.53
C LEU A 199 18.20 0.44 12.98
N PRO A 200 18.67 1.67 13.30
CA PRO A 200 18.87 2.10 14.68
C PRO A 200 17.58 2.44 15.43
N ASN A 201 16.51 2.78 14.70
CA ASN A 201 15.24 3.24 15.27
C ASN A 201 14.15 2.18 15.27
N LEU A 202 14.50 0.94 14.90
CA LEU A 202 13.53 -0.14 14.75
C LEU A 202 12.92 -0.46 16.12
N GLN A 203 11.60 -0.40 16.19
CA GLN A 203 10.78 -0.75 17.36
C GLN A 203 10.00 -2.04 17.13
N LYS A 204 9.85 -2.43 15.87
CA LYS A 204 9.06 -3.60 15.49
C LYS A 204 9.50 -4.17 14.16
N VAL A 205 9.86 -5.45 14.15
CA VAL A 205 10.29 -6.14 12.93
C VAL A 205 9.69 -7.53 12.80
N ARG A 206 9.36 -7.89 11.56
CA ARG A 206 9.09 -9.28 11.19
C ARG A 206 9.53 -9.54 9.76
N VAL A 207 10.25 -10.63 9.58
CA VAL A 207 10.54 -11.19 8.25
C VAL A 207 10.14 -12.66 8.22
N MET A 208 9.88 -13.18 7.04
CA MET A 208 9.62 -14.60 6.88
C MET A 208 10.91 -15.41 6.99
N ALA A 209 10.84 -16.55 7.68
CA ALA A 209 11.96 -17.45 7.79
C ALA A 209 12.30 -18.06 6.42
N ALA A 210 13.57 -18.05 6.06
CA ALA A 210 14.09 -18.76 4.89
C ALA A 210 15.26 -19.65 5.30
N ARG A 211 15.33 -20.86 4.72
CA ARG A 211 16.46 -21.76 4.97
C ARG A 211 17.75 -21.12 4.45
N GLY A 212 18.78 -21.05 5.30
CA GLY A 212 20.08 -20.45 4.95
C GLY A 212 20.14 -18.93 5.08
N MET A 213 19.12 -18.29 5.67
CA MET A 213 19.17 -16.86 5.96
C MET A 213 20.34 -16.49 6.87
N THR A 214 21.01 -15.38 6.55
CA THR A 214 22.13 -14.84 7.31
C THR A 214 21.83 -13.39 7.71
N PRO A 215 21.74 -13.05 9.01
CA PRO A 215 21.74 -13.94 10.17
C PRO A 215 20.55 -14.90 10.17
N SER A 216 20.64 -15.97 10.96
CA SER A 216 19.53 -16.89 11.19
C SER A 216 18.35 -16.18 11.85
N LYS A 217 17.14 -16.73 11.70
CA LYS A 217 15.95 -16.18 12.37
C LYS A 217 16.15 -16.04 13.88
N ASP A 218 16.75 -17.03 14.53
CA ASP A 218 16.96 -17.02 15.98
C ASP A 218 17.97 -15.95 16.43
N GLU A 219 18.93 -15.59 15.58
CA GLU A 219 19.79 -14.43 15.80
C GLU A 219 19.02 -13.13 15.63
N LEU A 220 18.22 -13.00 14.56
CA LEU A 220 17.39 -11.81 14.34
C LEU A 220 16.40 -11.57 15.49
N VAL A 221 15.74 -12.62 15.98
CA VAL A 221 14.81 -12.55 17.13
C VAL A 221 15.52 -12.10 18.41
N ARG A 222 16.79 -12.50 18.61
CA ARG A 222 17.57 -12.09 19.78
C ARG A 222 18.07 -10.66 19.70
N CYS A 223 18.36 -10.16 18.50
CA CYS A 223 19.00 -8.86 18.28
C CYS A 223 18.01 -7.72 17.97
N LEU A 224 16.78 -8.03 17.55
CA LEU A 224 15.81 -7.05 17.05
C LEU A 224 14.49 -7.12 17.82
N PRO A 225 13.71 -6.02 17.86
CA PRO A 225 12.40 -6.00 18.52
C PRO A 225 11.36 -6.76 17.68
N TRP A 226 11.37 -8.08 17.85
CA TRP A 226 10.64 -9.00 17.00
C TRP A 226 9.13 -9.00 17.27
N GLU A 227 8.31 -8.98 16.22
CA GLU A 227 6.85 -9.20 16.32
C GLU A 227 6.50 -10.69 16.18
N ALA A 228 5.76 -11.21 17.16
CA ALA A 228 5.29 -12.60 17.20
C ALA A 228 4.37 -12.96 16.01
#